data_AF-A0A6M2AYZ0-F1
#
_entry.id   AF-A0A6M2AYZ0-F1
#
_cell.length_a   1.000
_cell.length_b   1.000
_cell.length_c   1.000
_cell.angle_alpha   90.00
_cell.angle_beta   90.00
_cell.angle_gamma   90.00
#
_symmetry.space_group_name_H-M   'P 1'
#
loop_
_entity.id
_entity.type
_entity.pdbx_description
1 polymer ?
#
loop_
_entity_poly.entity_id
_entity_poly.type
_entity_poly.pdbx_seq_one_letter_code
_entity_poly.pdbx_strand_id
1 'polypeptide(L)'
;YRYDENGNMTQDLNKDIYQISYNHLNLPVEIRFDLANSIPRINYVYDATGTKLSKTVVDEGTIKTEYAGNFIYNNAGGSQMTLQFFNHPEGYVEPVMGEESVKGFEVGLPGPTYSSYKYV
;
A
#
# COMPACT_ATOMS: atom_id res chain seq x y z
N TYR A 1 -15.93 21.58 4.41
CA TYR A 1 -14.79 21.44 3.47
C TYR A 1 -14.00 22.74 3.44
N ARG A 2 -12.68 22.67 3.29
CA ARG A 2 -11.78 23.82 3.04
C ARG A 2 -10.75 23.45 1.97
N TYR A 3 -10.20 24.47 1.31
CA TYR A 3 -9.24 24.32 0.22
C TYR A 3 -8.10 25.34 0.37
N ASP A 4 -6.94 25.06 -0.20
CA ASP A 4 -5.83 26.01 -0.36
C ASP A 4 -5.98 26.87 -1.64
N GLU A 5 -5.05 27.79 -1.88
CA GLU A 5 -5.05 28.68 -3.05
C GLU A 5 -4.86 27.93 -4.39
N ASN A 6 -4.25 26.74 -4.35
CA ASN A 6 -4.06 25.88 -5.52
C ASN A 6 -5.29 25.00 -5.79
N GLY A 7 -6.34 25.08 -4.97
CA GLY A 7 -7.56 24.29 -5.09
C GLY A 7 -7.46 22.88 -4.50
N ASN A 8 -6.41 22.57 -3.73
CA ASN A 8 -6.31 21.30 -3.04
C ASN A 8 -7.18 21.31 -1.77
N MET A 9 -7.84 20.20 -1.45
CA MET A 9 -8.65 20.07 -0.25
C MET A 9 -7.78 20.04 1.01
N THR A 10 -7.96 20.98 1.93
CA THR A 10 -7.19 21.02 3.19
C THR A 10 -7.96 20.48 4.38
N GLN A 11 -9.28 20.37 4.29
CA GLN A 11 -10.14 19.88 5.38
C GLN A 11 -11.49 19.36 4.86
N ASP A 12 -11.97 18.27 5.46
CA ASP A 12 -13.30 17.71 5.25
C ASP A 12 -13.85 17.09 6.55
N LEU A 13 -14.62 17.88 7.31
CA LEU A 13 -15.21 17.45 8.58
C LEU A 13 -16.35 16.43 8.42
N ASN A 14 -16.87 16.19 7.21
CA ASN A 14 -17.85 15.11 6.99
C ASN A 14 -17.17 13.73 6.91
N LYS A 15 -15.83 13.72 6.80
CA LYS A 15 -14.98 12.52 6.82
C LYS A 15 -13.98 12.55 7.97
N ASP A 16 -14.21 13.41 8.95
CA ASP A 16 -13.30 13.67 10.07
C ASP A 16 -11.87 14.04 9.65
N ILE A 17 -11.68 14.59 8.45
CA ILE A 17 -10.38 15.06 7.98
C ILE A 17 -10.19 16.49 8.47
N TYR A 18 -9.29 16.67 9.42
CA TYR A 18 -9.00 17.97 10.01
C TYR A 18 -7.93 18.75 9.26
N GLN A 19 -6.96 18.05 8.67
CA GLN A 19 -5.85 18.65 7.94
C GLN A 19 -5.34 17.72 6.84
N ILE A 20 -5.05 18.29 5.67
CA ILE A 20 -4.21 17.68 4.63
C ILE A 20 -3.05 18.62 4.33
N SER A 21 -1.82 18.09 4.32
CA SER A 21 -0.63 18.78 3.85
C SER A 21 -0.20 18.25 2.48
N TYR A 22 0.44 19.09 1.69
CA TYR A 22 0.79 18.81 0.30
C TYR A 22 2.26 19.10 0.03
N ASN A 23 2.85 18.39 -0.93
CA ASN A 23 4.17 18.72 -1.47
C ASN A 23 4.07 19.73 -2.64
N HIS A 24 5.23 20.10 -3.21
CA HIS A 24 5.33 21.02 -4.35
C HIS A 24 4.67 20.51 -5.65
N LEU A 25 4.27 19.23 -5.72
CA LEU A 25 3.54 18.64 -6.83
C LEU A 25 2.02 18.57 -6.56
N ASN A 26 1.52 19.23 -5.51
CA ASN A 26 0.14 19.13 -5.04
C ASN A 26 -0.30 17.69 -4.68
N LEU A 27 0.65 16.84 -4.27
CA LEU A 27 0.35 15.49 -3.77
C LEU A 27 0.23 15.49 -2.24
N PRO A 28 -0.79 14.82 -1.66
CA PRO A 28 -0.96 14.75 -0.20
C PRO A 28 0.23 14.08 0.48
N VAL A 29 0.84 14.72 1.47
CA VAL A 29 1.95 14.15 2.26
C VAL A 29 1.49 13.65 3.62
N GLU A 30 0.55 14.35 4.26
CA GLU A 30 -0.05 13.94 5.53
C GLU A 30 -1.55 14.24 5.54
N ILE A 31 -2.35 13.30 6.02
CA ILE A 31 -3.78 13.44 6.29
C ILE A 31 -4.01 13.16 7.77
N ARG A 32 -4.61 14.10 8.51
CA ARG A 32 -4.92 13.95 9.94
C ARG A 32 -6.42 13.84 10.17
N PHE A 33 -6.80 12.86 11.00
CA PHE A 33 -8.18 12.57 11.39
C PHE A 33 -8.50 13.01 12.83
N ASP A 34 -7.54 13.64 13.51
CA ASP A 34 -7.70 14.24 14.82
C ASP A 34 -6.88 15.54 14.92
N LEU A 35 -7.37 16.49 15.72
CA LEU A 35 -6.70 17.74 16.08
C LEU A 35 -5.77 17.59 17.28
N ALA A 36 -6.09 16.70 18.22
CA ALA A 36 -5.44 16.68 19.53
C ALA A 36 -4.11 15.91 19.52
N ASN A 37 -4.11 14.69 18.99
CA ASN A 37 -3.00 13.75 19.13
C ASN A 37 -2.29 13.42 17.81
N SER A 38 -2.75 13.99 16.68
CA SER A 38 -2.24 13.67 15.34
C SER A 38 -2.33 12.17 14.98
N ILE A 39 -3.28 11.45 15.60
CA ILE A 39 -3.67 10.05 15.34
C ILE A 39 -5.20 10.02 15.43
N PRO A 40 -5.92 9.47 14.44
CA PRO A 40 -5.40 8.74 13.28
C PRO A 40 -4.75 9.65 12.24
N ARG A 41 -3.76 9.14 11.51
CA ARG A 41 -3.17 9.84 10.35
C ARG A 41 -2.70 8.89 9.25
N ILE A 42 -2.56 9.43 8.04
CA ILE A 42 -1.93 8.75 6.91
C ILE A 42 -0.79 9.62 6.38
N ASN A 43 0.38 9.01 6.19
CA ASN A 43 1.54 9.66 5.59
C ASN A 43 1.86 9.02 4.24
N TYR A 44 2.33 9.83 3.29
CA TYR A 44 2.77 9.37 1.98
C TYR A 44 4.18 9.84 1.67
N VAL A 45 4.93 9.00 0.97
CA VAL A 45 6.25 9.34 0.41
C VAL A 45 6.18 9.13 -1.09
N TYR A 46 6.70 10.10 -1.84
CA TYR A 46 6.77 10.06 -3.29
C TYR A 46 8.21 10.26 -3.76
N ASP A 47 8.51 9.78 -4.96
CA ASP A 47 9.72 10.21 -5.66
C ASP A 47 9.55 11.61 -6.27
N ALA A 48 10.61 12.12 -6.90
CA ALA A 48 10.62 13.44 -7.53
C ALA A 48 9.69 13.57 -8.74
N THR A 49 9.23 12.44 -9.32
CA THR A 49 8.28 12.41 -10.44
C THR A 49 6.82 12.34 -9.97
N GLY A 50 6.59 12.17 -8.67
CA GLY A 50 5.26 12.01 -8.09
C GLY A 50 4.80 10.55 -7.98
N THR A 51 5.66 9.58 -8.24
CA THR A 51 5.36 8.17 -8.02
C THR A 51 5.37 7.87 -6.54
N LYS A 52 4.31 7.24 -6.03
CA LYS A 52 4.19 6.89 -4.61
C LYS A 52 5.15 5.75 -4.28
N LEU A 53 6.02 5.97 -3.28
CA LEU A 53 6.98 5.00 -2.76
C LEU A 53 6.46 4.31 -1.49
N SER A 54 5.72 5.02 -0.64
CA SER A 54 5.09 4.40 0.53
C SER A 54 3.84 5.12 1.02
N LYS A 55 3.03 4.38 1.78
CA LYS A 55 1.88 4.85 2.56
C LYS A 55 2.00 4.29 3.98
N THR A 56 1.92 5.13 4.99
CA THR A 56 1.89 4.71 6.40
C THR A 56 0.59 5.15 7.04
N VAL A 57 -0.23 4.18 7.46
CA VAL A 57 -1.44 4.42 8.26
C VAL A 57 -1.08 4.26 9.72
N VAL A 58 -1.38 5.26 10.54
CA VAL A 58 -1.20 5.24 11.99
C VAL A 58 -2.55 5.44 12.64
N ASP A 59 -3.00 4.43 13.37
CA ASP A 59 -4.24 4.41 14.14
C ASP A 59 -3.99 3.62 15.44
N GLU A 60 -4.78 2.59 15.77
CA GLU A 60 -4.46 1.65 16.87
C GLU A 60 -3.16 0.87 16.64
N GLY A 61 -2.71 0.79 15.38
CA GLY A 61 -1.43 0.21 14.97
C GLY A 61 -0.81 1.01 13.83
N THR A 62 0.41 0.61 13.43
CA THR A 62 1.11 1.21 12.28
C THR A 62 1.23 0.21 11.16
N ILE A 63 0.53 0.47 10.06
CA ILE A 63 0.64 -0.32 8.82
C ILE A 63 1.37 0.52 7.78
N LYS A 64 2.52 0.01 7.33
CA LYS A 64 3.30 0.59 6.24
C LYS A 64 3.11 -0.26 4.99
N THR A 65 2.81 0.39 3.88
CA THR A 65 2.77 -0.19 2.54
C THR A 65 3.87 0.45 1.70
N GLU A 66 4.68 -0.36 1.04
CA GLU A 66 5.77 0.09 0.15
C GLU A 66 5.47 -0.36 -1.29
N TYR A 67 5.83 0.51 -2.23
CA TYR A 67 5.57 0.34 -3.66
C TYR A 67 6.90 0.29 -4.39
N ALA A 68 7.18 -0.82 -5.07
CA ALA A 68 8.38 -1.02 -5.89
C ALA A 68 7.96 -1.43 -7.31
N GLY A 69 7.68 -0.44 -8.16
CA GLY A 69 7.07 -0.70 -9.47
C GLY A 69 5.71 -1.40 -9.31
N ASN A 70 5.57 -2.60 -9.88
CA ASN A 70 4.35 -3.39 -9.80
C ASN A 70 4.22 -4.21 -8.51
N PHE A 71 5.25 -4.22 -7.65
CA PHE A 71 5.27 -5.01 -6.42
C PHE A 71 4.79 -4.18 -5.23
N ILE A 72 3.86 -4.76 -4.46
CA ILE A 72 3.30 -4.16 -3.25
C ILE A 72 3.75 -4.96 -2.04
N TYR A 73 4.35 -4.28 -1.06
CA TYR A 73 4.74 -4.88 0.21
C TYR A 73 3.94 -4.22 1.35
N ASN A 74 3.62 -4.94 2.41
CA ASN A 74 3.19 -4.33 3.67
C ASN A 74 3.82 -5.03 4.88
N ASN A 75 3.76 -4.41 6.04
CA ASN A 75 4.26 -5.02 7.27
C ASN A 75 3.21 -5.85 8.04
N ALA A 76 1.95 -5.90 7.58
CA ALA A 76 0.81 -6.48 8.30
C ALA A 76 0.74 -6.10 9.80
N GLY A 77 1.21 -4.91 10.18
CA GLY A 77 1.32 -4.45 11.58
C GLY A 77 2.53 -4.96 12.36
N GLY A 78 3.36 -5.84 11.79
CA GLY A 78 4.63 -6.32 12.35
C GLY A 78 5.84 -5.49 11.92
N SER A 79 7.04 -6.03 12.15
CA SER A 79 8.32 -5.35 11.85
C SER A 79 8.92 -5.70 10.48
N GLN A 80 8.43 -6.75 9.83
CA GLN A 80 8.96 -7.22 8.55
C GLN A 80 8.01 -6.89 7.41
N MET A 81 8.56 -6.40 6.31
CA MET A 81 7.82 -6.19 5.07
C MET A 81 7.66 -7.51 4.32
N THR A 82 6.43 -7.86 3.95
CA THR A 82 6.11 -9.04 3.15
C THR A 82 5.42 -8.64 1.87
N LEU A 83 5.75 -9.34 0.78
CA LEU A 83 5.07 -9.18 -0.50
C LEU A 83 3.58 -9.47 -0.32
N GLN A 84 2.73 -8.59 -0.85
CA GLN A 84 1.28 -8.77 -0.84
C GLN A 84 0.82 -9.28 -2.20
N PHE A 85 1.16 -8.54 -3.25
CA PHE A 85 0.87 -8.95 -4.62
C PHE A 85 1.71 -8.16 -5.62
N PHE A 86 1.71 -8.63 -6.87
CA PHE A 86 2.13 -7.85 -8.02
C PHE A 86 1.20 -8.11 -9.22
N ASN A 87 1.07 -7.12 -10.09
CA ASN A 87 0.18 -7.19 -11.25
C ASN A 87 0.71 -8.18 -12.30
N HIS A 88 -0.20 -8.91 -12.95
CA HIS A 88 0.08 -9.71 -14.15
C HIS A 88 -0.95 -9.40 -15.24
N PRO A 89 -0.68 -9.69 -16.53
CA PRO A 89 -1.59 -9.35 -17.62
C PRO A 89 -3.02 -9.89 -17.51
N GLU A 90 -3.24 -10.95 -16.73
CA GLU A 90 -4.55 -11.59 -16.55
C GLU A 90 -5.09 -11.45 -15.12
N GLY A 91 -4.46 -10.62 -14.26
CA GLY A 91 -4.86 -10.49 -12.86
C GLY A 91 -3.73 -10.02 -11.93
N TYR A 92 -3.61 -10.63 -10.77
CA TYR A 92 -2.48 -10.41 -9.87
C TYR A 92 -1.98 -11.72 -9.26
N VAL A 93 -0.72 -11.71 -8.83
CA VAL A 93 -0.09 -12.85 -8.17
C VAL A 93 0.10 -12.51 -6.70
N GLU A 94 -0.40 -13.36 -5.82
CA GLU A 94 -0.23 -13.25 -4.36
C GLU A 94 0.60 -14.44 -3.82
N PRO A 95 1.45 -14.22 -2.79
CA PRO A 95 2.14 -15.31 -2.12
C PRO A 95 1.17 -16.11 -1.25
N VAL A 96 1.29 -17.43 -1.28
CA VAL A 96 0.50 -18.33 -0.45
C VAL A 96 1.35 -18.83 0.72
N MET A 97 0.80 -18.84 1.94
CA MET A 97 1.47 -19.44 3.09
C MET A 97 1.30 -20.97 3.06
N GLY A 98 2.37 -21.71 2.77
CA GLY A 98 2.41 -23.18 2.72
C GLY A 98 3.45 -23.69 1.71
N GLU A 99 3.84 -24.97 1.76
CA GLU A 99 4.89 -25.51 0.87
C GLU A 99 4.48 -25.54 -0.62
N GLU A 100 3.20 -25.41 -0.96
CA GLU A 100 2.75 -25.73 -2.31
C GLU A 100 1.55 -24.88 -2.71
N SER A 101 1.74 -23.96 -3.65
CA SER A 101 0.68 -23.04 -4.06
C SER A 101 -0.19 -23.60 -5.18
N VAL A 102 0.33 -24.45 -6.07
CA VAL A 102 -0.43 -25.03 -7.19
C VAL A 102 0.24 -26.32 -7.66
N LYS A 103 -0.52 -27.39 -7.84
CA LYS A 103 -0.07 -28.61 -8.57
C LYS A 103 0.10 -28.26 -10.05
N GLY A 104 1.32 -27.90 -10.47
CA GLY A 104 1.67 -27.83 -11.88
C GLY A 104 1.73 -29.23 -12.50
N PHE A 105 1.44 -29.37 -13.80
CA PHE A 105 1.72 -30.59 -14.54
C PHE A 105 2.98 -30.36 -15.38
N GLU A 106 4.09 -31.01 -15.03
CA GLU A 106 5.25 -31.09 -15.92
C GLU A 106 5.08 -32.22 -16.93
N VAL A 107 5.26 -31.92 -18.20
CA VAL A 107 5.33 -32.93 -19.25
C VAL A 107 6.75 -33.51 -19.26
N GLY A 108 6.98 -34.64 -18.60
CA GLY A 108 8.23 -35.40 -18.72
C GLY A 108 8.90 -35.90 -17.43
N LEU A 109 8.38 -35.58 -16.24
CA LEU A 109 8.86 -36.14 -14.97
C LEU A 109 7.72 -36.73 -14.14
N PRO A 110 7.90 -37.90 -13.50
CA PRO A 110 6.89 -38.49 -12.63
C PRO A 110 6.95 -37.84 -11.25
N GLY A 111 6.33 -36.67 -11.07
CA GLY A 111 6.19 -36.06 -9.75
C GLY A 111 5.46 -34.71 -9.78
N PRO A 112 4.72 -34.35 -8.72
CA PRO A 112 4.21 -33.00 -8.57
C PRO A 112 5.36 -32.01 -8.38
N THR A 113 5.29 -30.86 -9.05
CA THR A 113 6.17 -29.71 -8.79
C THR A 113 5.37 -28.59 -8.15
N TYR A 114 6.03 -27.84 -7.28
CA TYR A 114 5.42 -26.86 -6.39
C TYR A 114 5.92 -25.45 -6.68
N SER A 115 4.97 -24.53 -6.89
CA SER A 115 5.21 -23.10 -7.00
C SER A 115 4.94 -22.42 -5.66
N SER A 116 5.70 -21.40 -5.29
CA SER A 116 5.45 -20.55 -4.11
C SER A 116 4.46 -19.39 -4.39
N TYR A 117 3.88 -19.33 -5.59
CA TYR A 117 2.99 -18.26 -6.05
C TYR A 117 1.69 -18.80 -6.66
N LYS A 118 0.56 -18.12 -6.40
CA LYS A 118 -0.77 -18.40 -7.00
C LYS A 118 -1.18 -17.28 -7.96
N TYR A 119 -1.73 -17.67 -9.11
CA TYR A 119 -2.41 -16.76 -10.04
C TYR A 119 -3.89 -16.65 -9.66
N VAL A 120 -4.42 -15.41 -9.62
CA VAL A 120 -5.83 -15.10 -9.32
C VAL A 120 -6.42 -14.22 -10.40
#